data_AF-A0A6P0R818-F1
#
_entry.id   AF-A0A6P0R818-F1
#
_cell.length_a   1.000
_cell.length_b   1.000
_cell.length_c   1.000
_cell.angle_alpha   90.00
_cell.angle_beta   90.00
_cell.angle_gamma   90.00
#
_symmetry.space_group_name_H-M   'P 1'
#
loop_
_entity.id
_entity.type
_entity.pdbx_description
1 polymer ?
#
loop_
_entity_poly.entity_id
_entity_poly.type
_entity_poly.pdbx_seq_one_letter_code
_entity_poly.pdbx_strand_id
1 'polypeptide(L)' 'MNIEQALLKNLRELPPEKQQQILDFSEFIKQKILVKPDPKMPKQRAETWKNWAENQPQNSPGLPNYALKRETIY' A
#
# COMPACT_ATOMS: atom_id res chain seq x y z
N MET A 1 20.75 -17.09 23.57
CA MET A 1 19.30 -17.04 23.30
C MET A 1 19.11 -16.51 21.90
N ASN A 2 18.40 -17.23 21.03
CA ASN A 2 18.16 -16.79 19.66
C ASN A 2 16.90 -15.89 19.58
N ILE A 3 16.84 -14.96 18.64
CA ILE A 3 15.76 -13.96 18.53
C ILE A 3 14.42 -14.66 18.29
N GLU A 4 14.39 -15.71 17.46
CA GLU A 4 13.20 -16.52 17.21
C GLU A 4 12.63 -17.14 18.49
N GLN A 5 13.50 -17.65 19.36
CA GLN A 5 13.09 -18.25 20.63
C GLN A 5 12.55 -17.20 21.61
N ALA A 6 13.13 -15.99 21.61
CA ALA A 6 12.63 -14.88 22.41
C ALA A 6 11.23 -14.44 21.94
N LEU A 7 11.02 -14.35 20.63
CA LEU A 7 9.71 -14.02 20.04
C LEU A 7 8.66 -15.09 20.37
N LEU A 8 8.98 -16.37 20.24
CA LEU A 8 8.07 -17.47 20.59
C LEU A 8 7.71 -17.48 22.08
N LYS A 9 8.67 -17.16 22.95
CA LYS A 9 8.43 -17.06 24.39
C LYS A 9 7.48 -15.91 24.71
N ASN A 10 7.75 -14.71 24.18
CA ASN A 10 6.89 -13.55 24.35
C ASN A 10 5.48 -13.77 23.78
N LEU A 11 5.35 -14.49 22.66
CA LEU A 11 4.06 -14.83 22.08
C LEU A 11 3.23 -15.72 23.02
N ARG A 12 3.86 -16.71 23.66
CA ARG A 12 3.19 -17.64 24.60
C ARG A 12 2.79 -16.98 25.92
N GLU A 13 3.47 -15.91 26.32
CA GLU A 13 3.14 -15.13 27.53
C GLU A 13 1.93 -14.19 27.30
N LEU A 14 1.50 -13.98 26.05
CA LEU A 14 0.36 -13.13 25.74
C LEU A 14 -0.99 -13.87 25.96
N PRO A 15 -2.07 -13.13 26.26
CA PRO A 15 -3.43 -13.68 26.28
C PRO A 15 -3.85 -14.23 24.91
N PRO A 16 -4.80 -15.19 24.86
CA PRO A 16 -5.22 -15.86 23.61
C PRO A 16 -5.66 -14.88 22.51
N GLU A 17 -6.37 -13.80 22.87
CA GLU A 17 -6.83 -12.80 21.91
C GLU A 17 -5.66 -12.08 21.21
N LYS A 18 -4.61 -11.76 21.95
CA LYS A 18 -3.42 -11.09 21.40
C LYS A 18 -2.55 -12.04 20.59
N GLN A 19 -2.53 -13.33 20.94
CA GLN A 19 -1.89 -14.34 20.12
C GLN A 19 -2.55 -14.43 18.74
N GLN A 20 -3.89 -14.44 18.70
CA GLN A 20 -4.64 -14.46 17.44
C GLN A 20 -4.35 -13.22 16.59
N GLN A 21 -4.34 -12.02 17.17
CA GLN A 21 -3.99 -10.79 16.42
C GLN A 21 -2.61 -10.85 15.77
N ILE A 22 -1.61 -11.44 16.44
CA ILE A 22 -0.26 -11.57 15.87
C ILE A 22 -0.24 -12.59 14.74
N LEU A 23 -0.99 -13.69 14.87
CA LEU A 23 -1.14 -14.67 13.80
C LEU A 23 -1.81 -14.04 12.58
N ASP A 24 -2.91 -13.32 12.77
CA ASP A 24 -3.64 -12.61 11.72
C ASP A 24 -2.73 -11.58 11.04
N PHE A 25 -1.94 -10.83 11.82
CA PHE A 25 -0.96 -9.88 11.28
C PHE A 25 0.13 -10.58 10.46
N SER A 26 0.63 -11.71 10.94
CA SER A 26 1.65 -12.49 10.21
C SER A 26 1.11 -12.99 8.87
N GLU A 27 -0.17 -13.38 8.83
CA GLU A 27 -0.85 -13.83 7.61
C GLU A 27 -1.08 -12.67 6.65
N PHE A 28 -1.52 -11.52 7.16
CA PHE A 28 -1.64 -10.30 6.38
C PHE A 28 -0.31 -9.91 5.71
N ILE A 29 0.81 -9.96 6.45
CA ILE A 29 2.13 -9.66 5.90
C ILE A 29 2.50 -10.66 4.80
N LYS A 30 2.27 -11.97 5.02
CA LYS A 30 2.50 -12.99 3.99
C LYS A 30 1.69 -12.71 2.73
N GLN A 31 0.42 -12.36 2.87
CA GLN A 31 -0.46 -12.01 1.75
C GLN A 31 0.06 -10.77 1.01
N LYS A 32 0.46 -9.71 1.72
CA LYS A 32 1.01 -8.49 1.09
C LYS A 32 2.33 -8.72 0.37
N ILE A 33 3.18 -9.59 0.90
CA ILE A 33 4.45 -9.96 0.24
C ILE A 33 4.19 -10.86 -0.97
N LEU A 34 3.19 -11.76 -0.90
CA LEU A 34 2.82 -12.63 -2.03
C LEU A 34 2.20 -11.86 -3.19
N VAL A 35 1.45 -10.79 -2.91
CA VAL A 35 1.00 -9.83 -3.91
C VAL A 35 2.21 -9.01 -4.35
N LYS A 36 3.07 -9.62 -5.17
CA LYS A 36 4.09 -8.89 -5.91
C LYS A 36 3.35 -7.83 -6.74
N PRO A 37 3.67 -6.54 -6.63
CA PRO A 37 3.11 -5.55 -7.54
C PRO A 37 3.44 -6.01 -8.96
N ASP A 38 2.43 -6.17 -9.80
CA ASP A 38 2.66 -6.54 -11.20
C ASP A 38 3.68 -5.54 -11.78
N PRO A 39 4.87 -5.96 -12.21
CA PRO A 39 5.87 -5.04 -12.74
C PRO A 39 5.39 -4.30 -14.00
N LYS A 40 4.30 -4.75 -14.63
CA LYS A 40 3.63 -4.07 -15.75
C LYS A 40 2.73 -2.92 -15.29
N MET A 41 2.22 -2.94 -14.05
CA MET A 41 1.30 -1.94 -13.51
C MET A 41 1.87 -0.52 -13.51
N PRO A 42 3.14 -0.26 -13.12
CA PRO A 42 3.72 1.09 -13.17
C PRO A 42 3.91 1.63 -14.59
N LYS A 43 4.37 0.78 -15.52
CA LYS A 43 4.61 1.18 -16.92
C LYS A 43 3.30 1.40 -17.68
N GLN A 44 2.35 0.48 -17.57
CA GLN A 44 1.03 0.63 -18.17
C GLN A 44 0.30 1.85 -17.62
N ARG A 45 0.41 2.12 -16.31
CA ARG A 45 -0.13 3.34 -15.71
C ARG A 45 0.55 4.59 -16.28
N ALA A 46 1.88 4.60 -16.39
CA ALA A 46 2.60 5.73 -16.99
C ALA A 46 2.16 5.99 -18.44
N GLU A 47 2.04 4.95 -19.27
CA GLU A 47 1.54 5.06 -20.65
C GLU A 47 0.08 5.54 -20.70
N THR A 48 -0.77 5.04 -19.79
CA THR A 48 -2.19 5.49 -19.70
C THR A 48 -2.27 6.97 -19.34
N TRP A 49 -1.43 7.43 -18.41
CA TRP A 49 -1.36 8.83 -17.99
C TRP A 49 -0.80 9.73 -19.09
N LYS A 50 0.21 9.25 -19.83
CA LYS A 50 0.78 9.94 -20.97
C LYS A 50 -0.26 10.12 -22.08
N ASN A 51 -0.94 9.04 -22.47
CA ASN A 51 -2.02 9.09 -23.46
C ASN A 51 -3.17 10.00 -23.02
N TRP A 52 -3.53 9.99 -21.74
CA TRP A 52 -4.57 10.89 -21.20
C TRP A 52 -4.15 12.37 -21.29
N ALA A 53 -2.89 12.68 -20.98
CA ALA A 53 -2.35 14.04 -21.03
C ALA A 53 -2.24 14.56 -22.47
N GLU A 54 -1.82 13.73 -23.41
CA GLU A 54 -1.69 14.08 -24.84
C GLU A 54 -3.03 14.35 -25.52
N ASN A 55 -4.11 13.71 -25.04
CA ASN A 55 -5.47 13.90 -25.56
C ASN A 55 -6.24 15.07 -24.88
N GLN A 56 -5.59 15.87 -24.03
CA GLN A 56 -6.23 17.05 -23.45
C GLN A 56 -6.34 18.18 -24.48
N PRO A 57 -7.47 18.91 -24.54
CA PRO A 57 -7.58 20.10 -25.37
C PRO A 57 -6.54 21.15 -24.93
N GLN A 58 -5.88 21.79 -25.89
CA GLN A 58 -4.85 22.83 -25.63
C GLN A 58 -5.36 24.01 -24.78
N ASN A 59 -6.67 24.25 -24.76
CA ASN A 59 -7.34 25.26 -23.92
C ASN A 59 -7.88 24.70 -22.60
N SER A 60 -7.37 23.54 -22.15
CA SER A 60 -7.73 23.03 -20.83
C SER A 60 -7.27 24.05 -19.78
N PRO A 61 -8.16 24.61 -18.95
CA PRO A 61 -7.73 25.39 -17.80
C PRO A 61 -6.86 24.45 -16.99
N GLY A 62 -5.56 24.75 -16.89
CA GLY A 62 -4.63 23.92 -16.14
C GLY A 62 -5.20 23.58 -14.75
N LEU A 63 -4.70 22.51 -14.13
CA LEU A 63 -5.19 22.07 -12.83
C LEU A 63 -5.34 23.28 -11.90
N PRO A 64 -6.56 23.60 -11.44
CA PRO A 64 -6.77 24.77 -10.62
C PRO A 64 -5.84 24.72 -9.40
N ASN A 65 -5.37 25.88 -8.91
CA ASN A 65 -4.44 25.93 -7.77
C ASN A 65 -4.92 25.17 -6.52
N TYR A 66 -6.24 24.95 -6.38
CA TYR A 66 -6.82 24.14 -5.31
C TYR A 66 -6.69 22.62 -5.53
N ALA A 67 -6.55 22.14 -6.76
CA ALA A 67 -6.41 20.71 -7.09
C ALA A 67 -5.07 20.11 -6.62
N LEU A 68 -4.07 20.96 -6.36
CA LEU A 68 -2.78 20.59 -5.76
C LEU A 68 -2.82 20.54 -4.23
N LYS A 69 -3.89 21.05 -3.61
CA LYS A 69 -4.03 21.05 -2.15
C LYS A 69 -4.75 19.77 -1.74
N ARG A 70 -4.12 18.99 -0.85
CA ARG A 70 -4.68 17.76 -0.25
C ARG A 70 -5.87 18.00 0.69
N GLU A 71 -6.40 19.22 0.75
CA GLU A 71 -7.41 19.62 1.72
C GLU A 71 -8.84 19.31 1.30
N THR A 72 -9.07 18.83 0.07
CA THR A 72 -10.42 18.48 -0.44
C THR A 72 -10.81 17.02 -0.25
N ILE A 73 -9.98 16.21 0.44
CA ILE A 73 -10.37 14.86 0.87
C ILE A 73 -10.89 14.97 2.31
N TYR A 74 -12.10 15.51 2.47
CA TYR A 74 -12.93 15.39 3.67
C TYR A 74 -14.40 15.30 3.25
#